data_AF-A0A132B8B7-F1
#
_entry.id   AF-A0A132B8B7-F1
#
_cell.length_a   1.000
_cell.length_b   1.000
_cell.length_c   1.000
_cell.angle_alpha   90.00
_cell.angle_beta   90.00
_cell.angle_gamma   90.00
#
_symmetry.space_group_name_H-M   'P 1'
#
loop_
_entity.id
_entity.type
_entity.pdbx_description
1 polymer ?
#
loop_
_entity_poly.entity_id
_entity_poly.type
_entity_poly.pdbx_seq_one_letter_code
_entity_poly.pdbx_strand_id
1 'polypeptide(L)'
;MASPELSSRPLSLLALPPEIHAAILPHLQFLDLHTLRLVNHYFHALVLPPSHTELLSAEKTPKFDFLACKKAPGGAQAHNRFCIECGRRPLPGVHRYMLGARWEEHGVPYARCKRCKMIAKGPEDQAVPLCFSCHTQDLEKARAVEELKRVQAEAREREKRRSLRAERRRIWIERGFAPE
;
A
#
# COMPACT_ATOMS: atom_id res chain seq x y z
N MET A 1 65.32 -2.03 17.99
CA MET A 1 63.96 -2.15 18.57
C MET A 1 62.96 -1.90 17.46
N ALA A 2 62.36 -2.96 16.92
CA ALA A 2 61.41 -2.86 15.81
C ALA A 2 59.99 -2.94 16.39
N SER A 3 59.24 -1.83 16.28
CA SER A 3 57.80 -1.82 16.53
C SER A 3 57.10 -2.75 15.53
N PRO A 4 56.18 -3.62 15.96
CA PRO A 4 55.38 -4.38 15.03
C PRO A 4 54.38 -3.43 14.36
N GLU A 5 54.57 -3.21 13.07
CA GLU A 5 53.57 -2.56 12.22
C GLU A 5 52.30 -3.42 12.22
N LEU A 6 51.27 -2.96 12.91
CA LEU A 6 49.92 -3.52 12.83
C LEU A 6 49.39 -3.22 11.43
N SER A 7 49.68 -4.13 10.50
CA SER A 7 49.15 -4.15 9.14
C SER A 7 47.63 -3.91 9.20
N SER A 8 47.22 -2.76 8.67
CA SER A 8 45.85 -2.26 8.66
C SER A 8 44.98 -3.04 7.66
N ARG A 9 44.83 -4.35 7.87
CA ARG A 9 43.83 -5.14 7.14
C ARG A 9 42.45 -4.71 7.63
N PRO A 10 41.51 -4.39 6.72
CA PRO A 10 40.14 -4.11 7.12
C PRO A 10 39.59 -5.37 7.81
N LEU A 11 39.26 -5.24 9.09
CA LEU A 11 38.63 -6.31 9.85
C LEU A 11 37.28 -6.59 9.21
N SER A 12 37.17 -7.74 8.56
CA SER A 12 35.89 -8.22 8.05
C SER A 12 35.03 -8.63 9.23
N LEU A 13 33.78 -8.15 9.27
CA LEU A 13 32.82 -8.56 10.30
C LEU A 13 32.70 -10.10 10.35
N LEU A 14 32.76 -10.76 9.19
CA LEU A 14 32.71 -12.23 9.08
C LEU A 14 33.91 -12.96 9.68
N ALA A 15 35.00 -12.26 9.99
CA ALA A 15 36.15 -12.85 10.69
C ALA A 15 35.91 -12.97 12.20
N LEU A 16 34.83 -12.37 12.73
CA LEU A 16 34.48 -12.48 14.14
C LEU A 16 33.80 -13.83 14.45
N PRO A 17 34.03 -14.39 15.65
CA PRO A 17 33.31 -15.56 16.12
C PRO A 17 31.78 -15.33 16.20
N PRO A 18 30.95 -16.36 16.00
CA PRO A 18 29.49 -16.27 16.08
C PRO A 18 28.97 -15.70 17.41
N GLU A 19 29.68 -15.92 18.51
CA GLU A 19 29.35 -15.41 19.85
C GLU A 19 29.39 -13.88 19.87
N ILE A 20 30.37 -13.29 19.17
CA ILE A 20 30.49 -11.84 19.05
C ILE A 20 29.37 -11.29 18.16
N HIS A 21 29.00 -12.00 17.09
CA HIS A 21 27.84 -11.62 16.30
C HIS A 21 26.56 -11.62 17.15
N ALA A 22 26.30 -12.69 17.89
CA ALA A 22 25.16 -12.79 18.81
C ALA A 22 25.16 -11.69 19.88
N ALA A 23 26.33 -11.25 20.34
CA ALA A 23 26.44 -10.11 21.27
C ALA A 23 26.14 -8.76 20.60
N ILE A 24 26.45 -8.58 19.31
CA ILE A 24 26.22 -7.33 18.57
C ILE A 24 24.73 -7.17 18.20
N LEU A 25 24.05 -8.24 17.80
CA LEU A 25 22.69 -8.18 17.25
C LEU A 25 21.67 -7.43 18.14
N PRO A 26 21.61 -7.64 19.47
CA PRO A 26 20.65 -6.95 20.34
C PRO A 26 20.86 -5.43 20.42
N HIS A 27 22.05 -4.93 20.06
CA HIS A 27 22.39 -3.50 20.09
C HIS A 27 22.09 -2.78 18.77
N LEU A 28 21.77 -3.52 17.72
CA LEU A 28 21.44 -2.94 16.42
C LEU A 28 19.97 -2.49 16.38
N GLN A 29 19.72 -1.36 15.72
CA GLN A 29 18.35 -0.91 15.50
C GLN A 29 17.66 -1.83 14.49
N PHE A 30 16.32 -1.80 14.47
CA PHE A 30 15.50 -2.63 13.58
C PHE A 30 15.96 -2.56 12.10
N LEU A 31 16.24 -1.36 11.60
CA LEU A 31 16.70 -1.16 10.22
C LEU A 31 18.09 -1.75 9.95
N ASP A 32 18.99 -1.66 10.94
CA ASP A 32 20.36 -2.16 10.81
C ASP A 32 20.37 -3.69 10.82
N LEU A 33 19.56 -4.31 11.70
CA LEU A 33 19.32 -5.76 11.71
C LEU A 33 18.79 -6.24 10.36
N HIS A 34 17.78 -5.55 9.84
CA HIS A 34 17.17 -5.93 8.57
C HIS A 34 18.12 -5.73 7.39
N THR A 35 18.96 -4.69 7.43
CA THR A 35 20.01 -4.47 6.43
C THR A 35 21.05 -5.58 6.50
N LEU A 36 21.56 -5.90 7.70
CA LEU A 36 22.54 -6.95 7.94
C LEU A 36 22.04 -8.32 7.46
N ARG A 37 20.77 -8.64 7.73
CA ARG A 37 20.08 -9.85 7.24
C ARG A 37 20.12 -9.98 5.71
N LEU A 38 20.15 -8.87 4.97
CA LEU A 38 20.16 -8.85 3.50
C LEU A 38 21.58 -8.85 2.91
N VAL A 39 22.63 -8.71 3.72
CA VAL A 39 24.02 -8.63 3.23
C VAL A 39 24.53 -9.99 2.74
N ASN A 40 24.26 -11.07 3.46
CA ASN A 40 24.71 -12.42 3.07
C ASN A 40 23.85 -13.53 3.69
N HIS A 41 24.06 -14.77 3.22
CA HIS A 41 23.33 -15.95 3.69
C HIS A 41 23.57 -16.28 5.18
N TYR A 42 24.78 -16.02 5.69
CA TYR A 42 25.13 -16.28 7.09
C TYR A 42 24.27 -15.43 8.04
N PHE A 43 24.22 -14.11 7.84
CA PHE A 43 23.38 -13.21 8.63
C PHE A 43 21.90 -13.41 8.36
N HIS A 44 21.51 -13.86 7.16
CA HIS A 44 20.14 -14.23 6.86
C HIS A 44 19.62 -15.38 7.75
N ALA A 45 20.48 -16.36 8.05
CA ALA A 45 20.17 -17.47 8.94
C ALA A 45 20.29 -17.10 10.42
N LEU A 46 21.28 -16.26 10.77
CA LEU A 46 21.55 -15.88 12.16
C LEU A 46 20.52 -14.87 12.72
N VAL A 47 20.13 -13.88 11.93
CA VAL A 47 19.13 -12.89 12.33
C VAL A 47 17.76 -13.52 12.19
N LEU A 48 16.88 -13.37 13.19
CA LEU A 48 15.51 -13.88 13.11
C LEU A 48 14.66 -13.02 12.15
N PRO A 49 13.66 -13.61 11.47
CA PRO A 49 12.73 -12.83 10.66
C PRO A 49 11.98 -11.84 11.57
N PRO A 50 11.80 -10.58 11.15
CA PRO A 50 11.09 -9.61 11.96
C PRO A 50 9.64 -10.03 12.18
N SER A 51 9.14 -9.83 13.39
CA SER A 51 7.74 -10.08 13.72
C SER A 51 6.83 -8.99 13.14
N HIS A 52 5.54 -9.31 12.97
CA HIS A 52 4.56 -8.35 12.45
C HIS A 52 4.45 -7.11 13.36
N THR A 53 4.52 -7.29 14.68
CA THR A 53 4.49 -6.20 15.67
C THR A 53 5.70 -5.27 15.57
N GLU A 54 6.88 -5.82 15.30
CA GLU A 54 8.10 -5.04 15.05
C GLU A 54 7.97 -4.22 13.78
N LEU A 55 7.45 -4.80 12.70
CA LEU A 55 7.21 -4.09 11.44
C LEU A 55 6.23 -2.92 11.62
N LEU A 56 5.14 -3.12 12.36
CA LEU A 56 4.17 -2.06 12.68
C LEU A 56 4.77 -0.95 13.55
N SER A 57 5.66 -1.31 14.47
CA SER A 57 6.35 -0.34 15.32
C SER A 57 7.36 0.48 14.51
N ALA A 58 8.04 -0.17 13.56
CA ALA A 58 9.03 0.45 12.70
C ALA A 58 8.41 1.43 11.69
N GLU A 59 7.21 1.15 11.17
CA GLU A 59 6.45 2.05 10.30
C GLU A 59 6.14 3.41 10.95
N LYS A 60 6.02 3.45 12.29
CA LYS A 60 5.78 4.69 13.04
C LYS A 60 7.03 5.57 13.18
N THR A 61 8.22 5.04 12.83
CA THR A 61 9.47 5.79 12.96
C THR A 61 9.75 6.63 11.70
N PRO A 62 10.09 7.93 11.84
CA PRO A 62 10.29 8.82 10.69
C PRO A 62 11.53 8.46 9.83
N LYS A 63 12.40 7.56 10.31
CA LYS A 63 13.57 7.07 9.56
C LYS A 63 13.22 6.01 8.49
N PHE A 64 11.96 5.60 8.37
CA PHE A 64 11.52 4.61 7.38
C PHE A 64 11.52 5.10 5.92
N ASP A 65 11.80 6.37 5.68
CA ASP A 65 11.96 6.94 4.33
C ASP A 65 13.13 6.31 3.53
N PHE A 66 14.00 5.51 4.16
CA PHE A 66 15.01 4.70 3.45
C PHE A 66 14.45 3.44 2.76
N LEU A 67 13.26 2.99 3.16
CA LEU A 67 12.48 1.94 2.48
C LEU A 67 11.50 2.52 1.45
N ALA A 68 11.35 3.86 1.41
CA ALA A 68 10.65 4.53 0.33
C ALA A 68 11.40 4.31 -0.99
N CYS A 69 10.65 3.97 -2.03
CA CYS A 69 11.16 3.58 -3.33
C CYS A 69 11.86 4.77 -4.03
N LYS A 70 13.13 5.07 -3.68
CA LYS A 70 13.89 6.19 -4.29
C LYS A 70 14.26 5.97 -5.77
N LYS A 71 13.85 4.87 -6.40
CA LYS A 71 14.21 4.56 -7.79
C LYS A 71 13.00 4.04 -8.57
N ALA A 72 12.83 4.58 -9.77
CA ALA A 72 11.71 4.29 -10.67
C ALA A 72 11.57 2.78 -10.96
N PRO A 73 10.34 2.30 -11.21
CA PRO A 73 10.09 0.92 -11.66
C PRO A 73 10.96 0.60 -12.89
N GLY A 74 11.71 -0.52 -12.85
CA GLY A 74 12.49 -1.00 -14.00
C GLY A 74 13.97 -0.59 -14.06
N GLY A 75 14.51 0.07 -13.03
CA GLY A 75 15.94 0.36 -12.97
C GLY A 75 16.83 -0.90 -13.00
N ALA A 76 18.07 -0.76 -13.49
CA ALA A 76 19.00 -1.88 -13.68
C ALA A 76 19.24 -2.73 -12.42
N GLN A 77 19.11 -2.15 -11.21
CA GLN A 77 19.27 -2.84 -9.92
C GLN A 77 17.95 -3.34 -9.30
N ALA A 78 16.82 -3.24 -10.01
CA ALA A 78 15.49 -3.63 -9.50
C ALA A 78 15.36 -5.14 -9.22
N HIS A 79 16.26 -5.97 -9.76
CA HIS A 79 16.27 -7.42 -9.56
C HIS A 79 16.90 -7.87 -8.23
N ASN A 80 17.62 -6.98 -7.53
CA ASN A 80 18.37 -7.29 -6.30
C ASN A 80 17.71 -6.77 -5.00
N ARG A 81 16.51 -6.18 -5.06
CA ARG A 81 15.86 -5.60 -3.86
C ARG A 81 14.45 -6.12 -3.64
N PHE A 82 14.22 -6.69 -2.46
CA PHE A 82 12.89 -6.84 -1.88
C PHE A 82 12.38 -5.43 -1.51
N CYS A 83 11.32 -5.00 -2.18
CA CYS A 83 10.74 -3.67 -2.00
C CYS A 83 9.39 -3.84 -1.32
N ILE A 84 9.29 -3.38 -0.07
CA ILE A 84 8.05 -3.53 0.70
C ILE A 84 6.89 -2.76 0.04
N GLU A 85 7.17 -1.66 -0.68
CA GLU A 85 6.16 -0.90 -1.41
C GLU A 85 5.79 -1.48 -2.78
N CYS A 86 6.79 -1.95 -3.54
CA CYS A 86 6.65 -2.27 -4.96
C CYS A 86 6.69 -3.77 -5.28
N GLY A 87 6.96 -4.62 -4.31
CA GLY A 87 6.65 -6.05 -4.41
C GLY A 87 7.43 -6.82 -5.48
N ARG A 88 8.56 -6.29 -5.99
CA ARG A 88 9.35 -7.00 -7.01
C ARG A 88 10.11 -8.18 -6.37
N ARG A 89 9.88 -9.38 -6.95
CA ARG A 89 10.33 -10.72 -6.50
C ARG A 89 9.92 -11.10 -5.07
N PRO A 90 8.63 -11.29 -4.79
CA PRO A 90 8.25 -11.99 -3.58
C PRO A 90 8.45 -13.50 -3.83
N LEU A 91 9.01 -14.22 -2.85
CA LEU A 91 9.02 -15.69 -2.90
C LEU A 91 7.57 -16.19 -3.00
N PRO A 92 7.31 -17.23 -3.83
CA PRO A 92 5.98 -17.82 -3.94
C PRO A 92 5.44 -18.21 -2.55
N GLY A 93 4.25 -17.72 -2.18
CA GLY A 93 3.57 -18.05 -0.94
C GLY A 93 3.78 -17.13 0.28
N VAL A 94 4.64 -16.10 0.23
CA VAL A 94 5.03 -15.31 1.44
C VAL A 94 4.77 -13.81 1.36
N HIS A 95 3.96 -13.36 0.39
CA HIS A 95 3.78 -11.93 0.10
C HIS A 95 2.77 -11.26 1.05
N ARG A 96 3.14 -11.06 2.31
CA ARG A 96 2.28 -10.38 3.30
C ARG A 96 2.31 -8.85 3.20
N TYR A 97 3.35 -8.27 2.61
CA TYR A 97 3.61 -6.83 2.81
C TYR A 97 3.50 -5.96 1.58
N MET A 98 3.09 -6.48 0.41
CA MET A 98 2.97 -5.65 -0.80
C MET A 98 1.73 -4.75 -0.74
N LEU A 99 1.72 -3.62 -1.47
CA LEU A 99 0.50 -2.80 -1.57
C LEU A 99 -0.65 -3.57 -2.22
N GLY A 100 -1.77 -3.66 -1.53
CA GLY A 100 -2.92 -4.48 -1.86
C GLY A 100 -2.77 -5.96 -1.51
N ALA A 101 -1.66 -6.36 -0.88
CA ALA A 101 -1.51 -7.69 -0.33
C ALA A 101 -2.53 -7.89 0.81
N ARG A 102 -3.00 -9.13 0.90
CA ARG A 102 -3.98 -9.57 1.87
C ARG A 102 -3.50 -10.83 2.54
N TRP A 103 -3.82 -10.95 3.81
CA TRP A 103 -3.54 -12.14 4.60
C TRP A 103 -4.54 -12.23 5.74
N GLU A 104 -4.68 -13.43 6.28
CA GLU A 104 -5.50 -13.67 7.46
C GLU A 104 -4.58 -13.98 8.63
N GLU A 105 -4.83 -13.31 9.76
CA GLU A 105 -4.13 -13.54 11.01
C GLU A 105 -5.20 -13.83 12.06
N HIS A 106 -5.20 -15.06 12.60
CA HIS A 106 -6.21 -15.55 13.55
C HIS A 106 -7.66 -15.40 13.07
N GLY A 107 -7.93 -15.67 11.78
CA GLY A 107 -9.27 -15.55 11.19
C GLY A 107 -9.72 -14.11 10.94
N VAL A 108 -8.86 -13.12 11.18
CA VAL A 108 -9.14 -11.71 10.86
C VAL A 108 -8.43 -11.36 9.55
N PRO A 109 -9.17 -10.92 8.52
CA PRO A 109 -8.56 -10.47 7.28
C PRO A 109 -7.85 -9.13 7.49
N TYR A 110 -6.60 -9.05 7.07
CA TYR A 110 -5.81 -7.83 6.99
C TYR A 110 -5.47 -7.54 5.53
N ALA A 111 -5.37 -6.25 5.21
CA ALA A 111 -4.94 -5.77 3.92
C ALA A 111 -3.96 -4.61 4.11
N ARG A 112 -2.87 -4.61 3.35
CA ARG A 112 -2.08 -3.40 3.16
C ARG A 112 -2.76 -2.55 2.10
N CYS A 113 -3.52 -1.55 2.53
CA CYS A 113 -4.41 -0.81 1.64
C CYS A 113 -3.67 -0.09 0.51
N LYS A 114 -4.10 -0.26 -0.76
CA LYS A 114 -3.51 0.49 -1.89
C LYS A 114 -3.70 2.01 -1.80
N ARG A 115 -4.74 2.48 -1.09
CA ARG A 115 -5.10 3.90 -1.01
C ARG A 115 -4.37 4.62 0.13
N CYS A 116 -4.56 4.17 1.36
CA CYS A 116 -3.92 4.79 2.52
C CYS A 116 -2.54 4.22 2.85
N LYS A 117 -2.10 3.16 2.15
CA LYS A 117 -0.81 2.45 2.34
C LYS A 117 -0.61 1.78 3.70
N MET A 118 -1.52 2.02 4.65
CA MET A 118 -1.55 1.43 5.96
C MET A 118 -2.01 -0.04 5.92
N ILE A 119 -1.46 -0.83 6.84
CA ILE A 119 -1.99 -2.14 7.19
C ILE A 119 -3.20 -1.95 8.10
N ALA A 120 -4.35 -2.44 7.68
CA ALA A 120 -5.57 -2.39 8.47
C ALA A 120 -6.45 -3.59 8.15
N LYS A 121 -7.53 -3.75 8.92
CA LYS A 121 -8.52 -4.81 8.67
C LYS A 121 -9.05 -4.71 7.25
N GLY A 122 -9.00 -5.82 6.54
CA GLY A 122 -9.62 -5.99 5.24
C GLY A 122 -11.11 -6.29 5.40
N PRO A 123 -11.91 -6.05 4.35
CA PRO A 123 -13.26 -6.61 4.25
C PRO A 123 -13.21 -8.13 4.07
N GLU A 124 -14.30 -8.85 4.28
CA GLU A 124 -14.33 -10.32 4.12
C GLU A 124 -14.03 -10.76 2.67
N ASP A 125 -14.46 -9.98 1.69
CA ASP A 125 -14.20 -10.24 0.29
C ASP A 125 -12.70 -10.15 -0.03
N GLN A 126 -12.08 -11.29 -0.37
CA GLN A 126 -10.66 -11.41 -0.69
C GLN A 126 -10.26 -10.67 -1.99
N ALA A 127 -11.20 -10.33 -2.87
CA ALA A 127 -10.89 -9.64 -4.12
C ALA A 127 -10.50 -8.16 -3.92
N VAL A 128 -10.84 -7.56 -2.77
CA VAL A 128 -10.73 -6.11 -2.59
C VAL A 128 -9.34 -5.70 -2.05
N PRO A 129 -8.51 -4.95 -2.80
CA PRO A 129 -7.14 -4.62 -2.38
C PRO A 129 -7.06 -3.41 -1.42
N LEU A 130 -8.11 -3.14 -0.65
CA LEU A 130 -8.26 -1.98 0.23
C LEU A 130 -8.54 -2.42 1.66
N CYS A 131 -8.20 -1.56 2.63
CA CYS A 131 -8.71 -1.72 3.98
C CYS A 131 -10.22 -1.43 4.04
N PHE A 132 -10.86 -1.91 5.10
CA PHE A 132 -12.29 -1.78 5.34
C PHE A 132 -12.78 -0.34 5.19
N SER A 133 -12.11 0.64 5.81
CA SER A 133 -12.51 2.05 5.73
C SER A 133 -12.44 2.62 4.32
N CYS A 134 -11.36 2.37 3.58
CA CYS A 134 -11.23 2.83 2.20
C CYS A 134 -12.24 2.13 1.27
N HIS A 135 -12.54 0.85 1.51
CA HIS A 135 -13.58 0.13 0.77
C HIS A 135 -14.96 0.75 1.06
N THR A 136 -15.32 1.00 2.32
CA THR A 136 -16.61 1.62 2.67
C THR A 136 -16.80 2.96 1.97
N GLN A 137 -15.76 3.79 1.95
CA GLN A 137 -15.79 5.06 1.22
C GLN A 137 -16.02 4.90 -0.29
N ASP A 138 -15.44 3.88 -0.92
CA ASP A 138 -15.66 3.64 -2.35
C ASP A 138 -17.09 3.15 -2.63
N LEU A 139 -17.68 2.35 -1.72
CA LEU A 139 -19.09 1.98 -1.80
C LEU A 139 -20.03 3.19 -1.65
N GLU A 140 -19.75 4.06 -0.68
CA GLU A 140 -20.53 5.29 -0.47
C GLU A 140 -20.47 6.21 -1.69
N LYS A 141 -19.27 6.38 -2.27
CA LYS A 141 -19.09 7.16 -3.50
C LYS A 141 -19.85 6.56 -4.67
N ALA A 142 -19.80 5.23 -4.84
CA ALA A 142 -20.54 4.56 -5.91
C ALA A 142 -22.05 4.79 -5.78
N ARG A 143 -22.60 4.65 -4.57
CA ARG A 143 -24.01 4.94 -4.27
C ARG A 143 -24.37 6.40 -4.55
N ALA A 144 -23.52 7.35 -4.14
CA ALA A 144 -23.74 8.76 -4.40
C ALA A 144 -23.75 9.09 -5.90
N VAL A 145 -22.87 8.46 -6.69
CA VAL A 145 -22.82 8.61 -8.15
C VAL A 145 -24.09 8.04 -8.80
N GLU A 146 -24.58 6.90 -8.35
CA GLU A 146 -25.81 6.30 -8.85
C GLU A 146 -27.04 7.16 -8.53
N GLU A 147 -27.14 7.66 -7.29
CA GLU A 147 -28.20 8.56 -6.86
C GLU A 147 -28.21 9.85 -7.68
N LEU A 148 -27.03 10.44 -7.91
CA LEU A 148 -26.91 11.64 -8.73
C LEU A 148 -27.39 11.39 -10.17
N LYS A 149 -27.05 10.24 -10.76
CA LYS A 149 -27.54 9.86 -12.10
C LYS A 149 -29.05 9.75 -12.13
N ARG A 150 -29.67 9.17 -11.10
CA ARG A 150 -31.13 9.04 -10.96
C ARG A 150 -31.80 10.41 -10.91
N VAL A 151 -31.32 11.30 -10.04
CA VAL A 151 -31.85 12.66 -9.90
C VAL A 151 -31.70 13.45 -11.20
N GLN A 152 -30.55 13.36 -11.86
CA GLN A 152 -30.32 14.01 -13.15
C GLN A 152 -31.26 13.48 -14.25
N ALA A 153 -31.50 12.16 -14.29
CA ALA A 153 -32.43 11.57 -15.24
C ALA A 153 -33.87 12.08 -15.01
N GLU A 154 -34.31 12.13 -13.75
CA GLU A 154 -35.62 12.65 -13.40
C GLU A 154 -35.76 14.14 -13.74
N ALA A 155 -34.73 14.95 -13.47
CA ALA A 155 -34.70 16.36 -13.84
C ALA A 155 -34.84 16.55 -15.36
N ARG A 156 -34.09 15.78 -16.15
CA ARG A 156 -34.20 15.79 -17.62
C ARG A 156 -35.61 15.42 -18.10
N GLU A 157 -36.23 14.40 -17.50
CA GLU A 157 -37.61 14.02 -17.84
C GLU A 157 -38.63 15.10 -17.46
N ARG A 158 -38.47 15.73 -16.28
CA ARG A 158 -39.30 16.87 -15.87
C ARG A 158 -39.17 18.04 -16.83
N GLU A 159 -37.96 18.34 -17.28
CA GLU A 159 -37.69 19.39 -18.26
C GLU A 159 -38.32 19.07 -19.62
N LYS A 160 -38.13 17.86 -20.16
CA LYS A 160 -38.81 17.42 -21.39
C LYS A 160 -40.33 17.59 -21.29
N ARG A 161 -40.94 17.20 -20.17
CA ARG A 161 -42.38 17.38 -19.94
C ARG A 161 -42.78 18.86 -19.91
N ARG A 162 -41.95 19.75 -19.36
CA ARG A 162 -42.17 21.21 -19.39
C ARG A 162 -42.09 21.74 -20.82
N SER A 163 -41.07 21.36 -21.57
CA SER A 163 -40.89 21.76 -22.98
C SER A 163 -42.05 21.29 -23.85
N LEU A 164 -42.52 20.05 -23.70
CA LEU A 164 -43.69 19.54 -24.41
C LEU A 164 -44.97 20.29 -24.04
N ARG A 165 -45.15 20.68 -22.77
CA ARG A 165 -46.31 21.50 -22.36
C ARG A 165 -46.23 22.90 -22.95
N ALA A 166 -45.05 23.53 -22.95
CA ALA A 166 -44.83 24.83 -23.55
C ALA A 166 -45.08 24.79 -25.06
N GLU A 167 -44.60 23.75 -25.74
CA GLU A 167 -44.83 23.54 -27.17
C GLU A 167 -46.31 23.38 -27.50
N ARG A 168 -47.03 22.54 -26.74
CA ARG A 168 -48.48 22.40 -26.91
C ARG A 168 -49.21 23.72 -26.68
N ARG A 169 -48.78 24.55 -25.71
CA ARG A 169 -49.35 25.88 -25.49
C ARG A 169 -49.11 26.81 -26.68
N ARG A 170 -47.88 26.81 -27.25
CA ARG A 170 -47.57 27.56 -28.47
C ARG A 170 -48.48 27.17 -29.63
N ILE A 171 -48.57 25.88 -29.92
CA ILE A 171 -49.44 25.35 -30.98
C ILE A 171 -50.91 25.69 -30.74
N TRP A 172 -51.37 25.63 -29.49
CA TRP A 172 -52.75 25.94 -29.14
C TRP A 172 -53.10 27.42 -29.37
N ILE A 173 -52.18 28.33 -29.03
CA ILE A 173 -52.29 29.76 -29.33
C ILE A 173 -52.25 30.02 -30.84
N GLU A 174 -51.27 29.45 -31.56
CA GLU A 174 -51.12 29.62 -33.03
C GLU A 174 -52.36 29.17 -33.81
N ARG A 175 -53.06 28.14 -33.33
CA ARG A 175 -54.30 27.66 -33.96
C ARG A 175 -55.53 28.50 -33.61
N GLY A 176 -55.39 29.57 -32.83
CA GLY A 176 -56.48 30.50 -32.51
C GLY A 176 -57.50 29.96 -31.50
N PHE A 177 -57.15 28.91 -30.74
CA PHE A 177 -58.04 28.37 -29.72
C PHE A 177 -58.01 29.17 -28.40
N ALA A 178 -57.09 30.14 -28.26
CA ALA A 178 -56.98 31.08 -27.15
C ALA A 178 -57.42 32.49 -27.58
N PRO A 179 -58.32 33.18 -26.84
CA PRO A 179 -58.50 34.62 -27.00
C PRO A 179 -57.31 35.38 -26.38
N GLU A 180 -56.90 36.48 -27.04
CA GLU A 180 -55.85 37.41 -26.56
C GLU A 180 -56.12 37.93 -25.14
#